data_AF-A0A7C9CI32-F1
#
_entry.id   AF-A0A7C9CI32-F1
#
_cell.length_a   1.000
_cell.length_b   1.000
_cell.length_c   1.000
_cell.angle_alpha   90.00
_cell.angle_beta   90.00
_cell.angle_gamma   90.00
#
_symmetry.space_group_name_H-M   'P 1'
#
loop_
_entity.id
_entity.type
_entity.pdbx_description
1 polymer ?
#
loop_
_entity_poly.entity_id
_entity_poly.type
_entity_poly.pdbx_seq_one_letter_code
_entity_poly.pdbx_strand_id
1 'polypeptide(L)'
;GSANDGFYESKREWLGRRHFLLAFEGSTSGMFKIVRPAVGEAIREMPLSELRSKYRKISSLEKARSGWEDEYEISSRQCMHGPNCKIGSYCTVGRRLQEVNVLGGLILPMWKEIEKALSKQARMSHRRIRVVRIETTDDNQRIVGVLIPNAAVEDVLQDLSWVQELDD
;
A
#
# COMPACT_ATOMS: atom_id res chain seq x y z
N GLY A 1 -3.59 18.07 -25.77
CA GLY A 1 -4.19 17.83 -24.46
C GLY A 1 -5.55 18.49 -24.40
N SER A 2 -6.49 17.88 -23.69
CA SER A 2 -7.79 18.46 -23.36
C SER A 2 -7.60 19.75 -22.57
N ALA A 3 -8.54 20.70 -22.67
CA ALA A 3 -8.55 21.89 -21.81
C ALA A 3 -8.70 21.53 -20.31
N ASN A 4 -9.17 20.32 -20.02
CA ASN A 4 -9.29 19.77 -18.67
C ASN A 4 -8.06 18.96 -18.22
N ASP A 5 -7.01 18.85 -19.04
CA ASP A 5 -5.79 18.16 -18.60
C ASP A 5 -5.03 19.01 -17.58
N GLY A 6 -4.52 18.39 -16.52
CA GLY A 6 -3.64 19.05 -15.56
C GLY A 6 -3.75 18.51 -14.14
N PHE A 7 -3.19 19.28 -13.20
CA PHE A 7 -3.18 18.94 -11.77
C PHE A 7 -4.46 19.41 -11.08
N TYR A 8 -4.88 18.63 -10.08
CA TYR A 8 -6.12 18.82 -9.35
C TYR A 8 -5.90 18.60 -7.85
N GLU A 9 -6.56 19.43 -7.04
CA GLU A 9 -6.61 19.30 -5.57
C GLU A 9 -8.04 18.94 -5.14
N SER A 10 -8.19 18.07 -4.15
CA SER A 10 -9.51 17.72 -3.62
C SER A 10 -10.23 18.95 -3.04
N LYS A 11 -11.54 19.07 -3.32
CA LYS A 11 -12.36 20.18 -2.83
C LYS A 11 -12.55 20.17 -1.32
N ARG A 12 -12.55 18.98 -0.75
CA ARG A 12 -12.69 18.72 0.68
C ARG A 12 -11.45 18.01 1.16
N GLU A 13 -11.09 18.29 2.39
CA GLU A 13 -10.19 17.41 3.11
C GLU A 13 -10.94 16.13 3.42
N TRP A 14 -10.28 15.01 3.18
CA TRP A 14 -10.72 13.71 3.65
C TRP A 14 -9.52 13.04 4.32
N LEU A 15 -9.76 12.23 5.36
CA LEU A 15 -8.68 11.46 5.99
C LEU A 15 -7.51 12.33 6.50
N GLY A 16 -7.83 13.58 6.88
CA GLY A 16 -6.90 14.54 7.50
C GLY A 16 -6.08 15.40 6.54
N ARG A 17 -6.29 15.32 5.22
CA ARG A 17 -5.55 16.15 4.25
C ARG A 17 -6.29 16.40 2.95
N ARG A 18 -5.79 17.35 2.15
CA ARG A 18 -6.16 17.49 0.73
C ARG A 18 -5.30 16.54 -0.11
N HIS A 19 -5.90 16.05 -1.19
CA HIS A 19 -5.24 15.10 -2.07
C HIS A 19 -5.04 15.68 -3.46
N PHE A 20 -3.92 15.30 -4.06
CA PHE A 20 -3.46 15.77 -5.35
C PHE A 20 -3.52 14.65 -6.38
N LEU A 21 -3.87 15.00 -7.62
CA LEU A 21 -3.84 14.09 -8.75
C LEU A 21 -3.54 14.82 -10.05
N LEU A 22 -3.09 14.07 -11.04
CA LEU A 22 -2.95 14.48 -12.42
C LEU A 22 -4.08 13.79 -13.20
N ALA A 23 -4.85 14.57 -13.93
CA ALA A 23 -5.89 14.08 -14.81
C ALA A 23 -5.58 14.47 -16.25
N PHE A 24 -5.76 13.53 -17.17
CA PHE A 24 -5.70 13.81 -18.60
C PHE A 24 -6.73 12.96 -19.33
N GLU A 25 -7.29 13.50 -20.42
CA GLU A 25 -8.35 12.85 -21.17
C GLU A 25 -7.87 11.53 -21.79
N GLY A 26 -8.67 10.48 -21.60
CA GLY A 26 -8.41 9.14 -22.12
C GLY A 26 -8.84 9.00 -23.59
N SER A 27 -8.94 7.75 -24.05
CA SER A 27 -9.44 7.48 -25.41
C SER A 27 -10.93 7.75 -25.56
N THR A 28 -11.68 7.67 -24.45
CA THR A 28 -13.12 7.94 -24.42
C THR A 28 -13.35 9.40 -24.04
N SER A 29 -13.99 10.16 -24.94
CA SER A 29 -14.31 11.58 -24.70
C SER A 29 -15.03 11.77 -23.36
N GLY A 30 -14.55 12.72 -22.56
CA GLY A 30 -15.14 13.02 -21.24
C GLY A 30 -14.73 12.05 -20.11
N MET A 31 -13.92 11.03 -20.40
CA MET A 31 -13.33 10.15 -19.40
C MET A 31 -11.85 10.50 -19.22
N PHE A 32 -11.42 10.59 -17.96
CA PHE A 32 -10.09 11.05 -17.60
C PHE A 32 -9.31 9.94 -16.90
N LYS A 33 -8.11 9.68 -17.39
CA LYS A 33 -7.11 8.88 -16.68
C LYS A 33 -6.63 9.67 -15.47
N ILE A 34 -6.50 8.98 -14.34
CA ILE A 34 -6.17 9.60 -13.06
C ILE A 34 -4.86 9.01 -12.57
N VAL A 35 -3.85 9.85 -12.37
CA VAL A 35 -2.57 9.48 -11.77
C VAL A 35 -2.48 10.12 -10.39
N ARG A 36 -2.19 9.30 -9.37
CA ARG A 36 -2.03 9.73 -7.98
C ARG A 36 -0.58 9.57 -7.54
N PRO A 37 -0.06 10.45 -6.65
CA PRO A 37 1.31 10.33 -6.14
C PRO A 37 1.58 8.96 -5.49
N ALA A 38 0.62 8.44 -4.73
CA ALA A 38 0.82 7.22 -3.94
C ALA A 38 0.81 5.91 -4.77
N VAL A 39 -0.04 5.83 -5.80
CA VAL A 39 -0.36 4.55 -6.47
C VAL A 39 -0.21 4.59 -8.00
N GLY A 40 0.20 5.73 -8.55
CA GLY A 40 0.33 5.90 -9.99
C GLY A 40 -1.02 5.98 -10.71
N GLU A 41 -1.06 5.50 -11.96
CA GLU A 41 -2.25 5.49 -12.81
C GLU A 41 -3.32 4.54 -12.25
N ALA A 42 -4.53 5.09 -12.10
CA ALA A 42 -5.69 4.33 -11.68
C ALA A 42 -6.19 3.44 -12.81
N ILE A 43 -6.58 2.21 -12.48
CA ILE A 43 -7.15 1.25 -13.44
C ILE A 43 -8.43 1.79 -14.10
N ARG A 44 -9.22 2.57 -13.35
CA ARG A 44 -10.50 3.11 -13.82
C ARG A 44 -10.37 4.60 -14.12
N GLU A 45 -10.83 4.98 -15.30
CA GLU A 45 -11.02 6.37 -15.68
C GLU A 45 -12.17 7.01 -14.88
N MET A 46 -12.10 8.32 -14.70
CA MET A 46 -13.07 9.13 -13.98
C MET A 46 -13.82 10.04 -14.97
N PRO A 47 -15.16 10.08 -14.95
CA PRO A 47 -15.91 11.03 -15.77
C PRO A 47 -15.59 12.48 -15.39
N LEU A 48 -15.58 13.38 -16.37
CA LEU A 48 -15.33 14.81 -16.14
C LEU A 48 -16.26 15.44 -15.10
N SER A 49 -17.53 15.00 -15.06
CA SER A 49 -18.53 15.46 -14.07
C SER A 49 -18.12 15.11 -12.65
N GLU A 50 -17.57 13.91 -12.44
CA GLU A 50 -17.06 13.44 -11.16
C GLU A 50 -15.76 14.16 -10.79
N LEU A 51 -14.84 14.31 -11.74
CA LEU A 51 -13.59 15.04 -11.52
C LEU A 51 -13.86 16.48 -11.06
N ARG A 52 -14.77 17.18 -11.75
CA ARG A 52 -15.18 18.54 -11.39
C ARG A 52 -15.98 18.62 -10.10
N SER A 53 -16.70 17.56 -9.72
CA SER A 53 -17.45 17.56 -8.46
C SER A 53 -16.52 17.37 -7.25
N LYS A 54 -15.50 16.50 -7.37
CA LYS A 54 -14.59 16.14 -6.26
C LYS A 54 -13.34 17.01 -6.17
N TYR A 55 -12.87 17.56 -7.28
CA TYR A 55 -11.58 18.26 -7.36
C TYR A 55 -11.69 19.66 -8.00
N ARG A 56 -10.69 20.51 -7.71
CA ARG A 56 -10.47 21.82 -8.37
C ARG A 56 -9.17 21.73 -9.15
N LYS A 57 -9.19 22.20 -10.39
CA LYS A 57 -7.98 22.32 -11.21
C LYS A 57 -7.04 23.34 -10.57
N ILE A 58 -5.76 23.03 -10.53
CA ILE A 58 -4.71 23.87 -9.96
C ILE A 58 -4.01 24.62 -11.09
N SER A 59 -3.99 25.95 -11.02
CA SER A 59 -3.26 26.78 -11.99
C SER A 59 -1.79 26.98 -11.62
N SER A 60 -1.47 26.99 -10.32
CA SER A 60 -0.10 27.14 -9.82
C SER A 60 0.63 25.80 -9.81
N LEU A 61 1.64 25.68 -10.67
CA LEU A 61 2.50 24.48 -10.72
C LEU A 61 3.27 24.28 -9.41
N GLU A 62 3.67 25.35 -8.74
CA GLU A 62 4.38 25.26 -7.46
C GLU A 62 3.52 24.62 -6.38
N LYS A 63 2.24 25.03 -6.28
CA LYS A 63 1.29 24.42 -5.35
C LYS A 63 1.05 22.95 -5.70
N ALA A 64 0.90 22.64 -6.98
CA ALA A 64 0.70 21.26 -7.44
C ALA A 64 1.91 20.38 -7.09
N ARG A 65 3.13 20.88 -7.32
CA ARG A 65 4.38 20.19 -7.01
C ARG A 65 4.52 19.91 -5.52
N SER A 66 4.43 20.95 -4.68
CA SER A 66 4.56 20.79 -3.21
C SER A 66 3.53 19.81 -2.67
N GLY A 67 2.26 19.96 -3.03
CA GLY A 67 1.21 19.02 -2.58
C GLY A 67 1.39 17.59 -3.09
N TRP A 68 1.93 17.43 -4.31
CA TRP A 68 2.25 16.12 -4.87
C TRP A 68 3.41 15.45 -4.14
N GLU A 69 4.50 16.17 -3.92
CA GLU A 69 5.70 15.69 -3.21
C GLU A 69 5.36 15.33 -1.75
N ASP A 70 4.59 16.17 -1.05
CA ASP A 70 4.14 15.90 0.32
C ASP A 70 3.28 14.63 0.40
N GLU A 71 2.32 14.47 -0.52
CA GLU A 71 1.49 13.27 -0.57
C GLU A 71 2.30 12.01 -0.91
N TYR A 72 3.25 12.13 -1.85
CA TYR A 72 4.17 11.06 -2.25
C TYR A 72 5.03 10.57 -1.09
N GLU A 73 5.63 11.50 -0.34
CA GLU A 73 6.48 11.17 0.81
C GLU A 73 5.68 10.53 1.94
N ILE A 74 4.55 11.11 2.33
CA ILE A 74 3.70 10.58 3.41
C ILE A 74 3.17 9.18 3.04
N SER A 75 2.80 8.95 1.78
CA SER A 75 2.26 7.67 1.33
C SER A 75 3.22 6.49 1.46
N SER A 76 4.53 6.74 1.63
CA SER A 76 5.51 5.69 1.90
C SER A 76 5.28 5.04 3.27
N ARG A 77 4.76 5.77 4.26
CA ARG A 77 4.64 5.34 5.67
C ARG A 77 3.21 5.29 6.18
N GLN A 78 2.32 6.13 5.64
CA GLN A 78 0.95 6.27 6.11
C GLN A 78 -0.04 5.73 5.08
N CYS A 79 -0.99 4.92 5.55
CA CYS A 79 -2.10 4.46 4.71
C CYS A 79 -2.99 5.61 4.26
N MET A 80 -3.76 5.40 3.19
CA MET A 80 -4.67 6.42 2.67
C MET A 80 -5.74 6.86 3.70
N HIS A 81 -6.02 6.05 4.73
CA HIS A 81 -6.97 6.39 5.80
C HIS A 81 -6.45 7.47 6.77
N GLY A 82 -5.18 7.87 6.65
CA GLY A 82 -4.58 8.91 7.48
C GLY A 82 -4.21 8.44 8.89
N PRO A 83 -3.94 9.38 9.82
CA PRO A 83 -3.44 9.09 11.16
C PRO A 83 -4.44 8.31 12.02
N ASN A 84 -5.73 8.55 11.83
CA ASN A 84 -6.81 7.97 12.63
C ASN A 84 -7.32 6.64 12.06
N CYS A 85 -6.48 5.91 11.31
CA CYS A 85 -6.86 4.62 10.76
C CYS A 85 -7.16 3.62 11.88
N LYS A 86 -8.35 3.00 11.85
CA LYS A 86 -8.75 1.96 12.82
C LYS A 86 -7.83 0.74 12.84
N ILE A 87 -7.07 0.53 11.76
CA ILE A 87 -6.11 -0.58 11.63
C ILE A 87 -4.72 -0.19 12.16
N GLY A 88 -4.45 1.10 12.33
CA GLY A 88 -3.18 1.62 12.82
C GLY A 88 -2.00 1.34 11.88
N SER A 89 -0.83 1.07 12.48
CA SER A 89 0.45 0.85 11.79
C SER A 89 0.44 -0.34 10.82
N TYR A 90 -0.43 -1.33 11.05
CA TYR A 90 -0.55 -2.51 10.18
C TYR A 90 -1.33 -2.23 8.88
N CYS A 91 -1.88 -1.03 8.69
CA CYS A 91 -2.61 -0.70 7.47
C CYS A 91 -1.65 -0.35 6.35
N THR A 92 -1.67 -1.14 5.28
CA THR A 92 -0.89 -0.87 4.06
C THR A 92 -1.74 -0.35 2.89
N VAL A 93 -3.03 -0.11 3.13
CA VAL A 93 -3.99 0.30 2.11
C VAL A 93 -3.61 1.68 1.55
N GLY A 94 -3.39 1.74 0.24
CA GLY A 94 -3.04 2.98 -0.46
C GLY A 94 -1.66 3.54 -0.11
N ARG A 95 -0.79 2.76 0.58
CA ARG A 95 0.63 3.11 0.71
C ARG A 95 1.33 2.86 -0.63
N ARG A 96 2.30 3.72 -0.95
CA ARG A 96 3.19 3.55 -2.11
C ARG A 96 4.19 2.42 -1.90
N LEU A 97 4.68 2.29 -0.67
CA LEU A 97 5.56 1.21 -0.26
C LEU A 97 4.78 0.23 0.60
N GLN A 98 4.73 -1.02 0.16
CA GLN A 98 4.18 -2.12 0.93
C GLN A 98 5.30 -3.02 1.40
N GLU A 99 5.38 -3.18 2.71
CA GLU A 99 6.30 -4.12 3.33
C GLU A 99 5.64 -5.49 3.38
N VAL A 100 6.38 -6.51 2.94
CA VAL A 100 5.98 -7.92 3.01
C VAL A 100 7.07 -8.68 3.74
N ASN A 101 6.67 -9.54 4.67
CA ASN A 101 7.58 -10.37 5.44
C ASN A 101 7.45 -11.80 4.95
N VAL A 102 8.57 -12.40 4.50
CA VAL A 102 8.58 -13.77 4.00
C VAL A 102 9.59 -14.58 4.80
N LEU A 103 9.09 -15.63 5.46
CA LEU A 103 9.92 -16.62 6.12
C LEU A 103 10.36 -17.65 5.08
N GLY A 104 11.65 -17.68 4.77
CA GLY A 104 12.29 -18.65 3.86
C GLY A 104 13.07 -19.74 4.61
N GLY A 105 13.68 -20.65 3.85
CA GLY A 105 14.50 -21.74 4.39
C GLY A 105 13.73 -23.06 4.59
N LEU A 106 14.18 -23.88 5.55
CA LEU A 106 13.52 -25.15 5.88
C LEU A 106 12.27 -24.88 6.73
N ILE A 107 11.12 -24.71 6.06
CA ILE A 107 9.86 -24.37 6.72
C ILE A 107 9.17 -25.58 7.36
N LEU A 108 9.25 -26.76 6.73
CA LEU A 108 8.52 -27.95 7.20
C LEU A 108 8.83 -28.36 8.65
N PRO A 109 10.10 -28.31 9.11
CA PRO A 109 10.42 -28.62 10.51
C PRO A 109 9.76 -27.67 11.50
N MET A 110 9.60 -26.40 11.14
CA MET A 110 9.07 -25.33 12.00
C MET A 110 7.58 -25.07 11.76
N TRP A 111 6.88 -25.96 11.06
CA TRP A 111 5.52 -25.70 10.59
C TRP A 111 4.55 -25.44 11.75
N LYS A 112 4.67 -26.23 12.83
CA LYS A 112 3.79 -26.14 14.01
C LYS A 112 4.00 -24.83 14.76
N GLU A 113 5.24 -24.37 14.85
CA GLU A 113 5.65 -23.14 15.50
C GLU A 113 5.10 -21.94 14.73
N ILE A 114 5.18 -21.98 13.39
CA ILE A 114 4.56 -20.97 12.53
C ILE A 114 3.04 -20.95 12.70
N GLU A 115 2.37 -22.12 12.70
CA GLU A 115 0.92 -22.20 12.94
C GLU A 115 0.54 -21.62 14.30
N LYS A 116 1.30 -21.95 15.34
CA LYS A 116 1.10 -21.46 16.70
C LYS A 116 1.25 -19.94 16.76
N ALA A 117 2.31 -19.37 16.19
CA ALA A 117 2.53 -17.93 16.16
C ALA A 117 1.40 -17.20 15.41
N LEU A 118 1.00 -17.70 14.24
CA LEU A 118 -0.09 -17.10 13.46
C LEU A 118 -1.45 -17.24 14.14
N SER A 119 -1.68 -18.27 14.96
CA SER A 119 -2.95 -18.47 15.67
C SER A 119 -3.27 -17.33 16.66
N LYS A 120 -2.23 -16.66 17.20
CA LYS A 120 -2.34 -15.53 18.14
C LYS A 120 -2.98 -14.29 17.50
N GLN A 121 -3.02 -14.21 16.17
CA GLN A 121 -3.46 -13.03 15.45
C GLN A 121 -4.96 -12.76 15.62
N ALA A 122 -5.33 -11.49 15.83
CA ALA A 122 -6.73 -11.10 16.00
C ALA A 122 -7.58 -11.32 14.73
N ARG A 123 -6.97 -11.19 13.54
CA ARG A 123 -7.67 -11.34 12.25
C ARG A 123 -7.56 -12.77 11.74
N MET A 124 -8.71 -13.36 11.40
CA MET A 124 -8.77 -14.70 10.78
C MET A 124 -7.94 -14.80 9.49
N SER A 125 -7.85 -13.73 8.69
CA SER A 125 -7.02 -13.70 7.48
C SER A 125 -5.52 -13.76 7.78
N HIS A 126 -5.09 -13.30 8.96
CA HIS A 126 -3.69 -13.32 9.39
C HIS A 126 -3.30 -14.66 10.03
N ARG A 127 -4.27 -15.50 10.43
CA ARG A 127 -4.01 -16.84 10.99
C ARG A 127 -3.67 -17.90 9.95
N ARG A 128 -3.88 -17.60 8.67
CA ARG A 128 -3.71 -18.56 7.57
C ARG A 128 -2.27 -18.56 7.08
N ILE A 129 -1.66 -19.74 7.04
CA ILE A 129 -0.41 -19.95 6.33
C ILE A 129 -0.65 -19.75 4.83
N ARG A 130 0.25 -18.98 4.21
CA ARG A 130 0.23 -18.70 2.77
C ARG A 130 1.64 -18.86 2.24
N VAL A 131 1.85 -19.88 1.42
CA VAL A 131 3.10 -20.03 0.66
C VAL A 131 3.07 -19.02 -0.49
N VAL A 132 4.13 -18.23 -0.61
CA VAL A 132 4.29 -17.20 -1.63
C VAL A 132 5.58 -17.42 -2.41
N ARG A 133 5.54 -17.00 -3.67
CA ARG A 133 6.71 -16.87 -4.53
C ARG A 133 6.88 -15.40 -4.89
N ILE A 134 8.01 -14.82 -4.54
CA ILE A 134 8.41 -13.45 -4.91
C ILE A 134 9.44 -13.56 -6.03
N GLU A 135 9.33 -12.68 -7.01
CA GLU A 135 10.33 -12.46 -8.05
C GLU A 135 10.68 -10.96 -8.00
N THR A 136 11.94 -10.66 -7.73
CA THR A 136 12.46 -9.30 -7.69
C THR A 136 12.58 -8.74 -9.11
N THR A 137 12.40 -7.43 -9.27
CA THR A 137 12.37 -6.79 -10.59
C THR A 137 13.75 -6.37 -11.10
N ASP A 138 14.73 -6.24 -10.22
CA ASP A 138 16.09 -5.78 -10.50
C ASP A 138 17.04 -6.91 -10.88
N ASP A 139 16.98 -8.05 -10.19
CA ASP A 139 17.87 -9.20 -10.43
C ASP A 139 17.14 -10.53 -10.74
N ASN A 140 15.80 -10.53 -10.79
CA ASN A 140 14.96 -11.71 -11.02
C ASN A 140 15.20 -12.85 -10.01
N GLN A 141 15.68 -12.52 -8.81
CA GLN A 141 15.80 -13.47 -7.72
C GLN A 141 14.42 -14.00 -7.34
N ARG A 142 14.33 -15.33 -7.22
CA ARG A 142 13.12 -16.03 -6.81
C ARG A 142 13.22 -16.47 -5.37
N ILE A 143 12.28 -15.99 -4.56
CA ILE A 143 12.18 -16.33 -3.15
C ILE A 143 10.88 -17.11 -2.96
N VAL A 144 10.96 -18.31 -2.38
CA VAL A 144 9.79 -19.10 -1.98
C VAL A 144 9.79 -19.20 -0.46
N GLY A 145 8.65 -18.93 0.16
CA GLY A 145 8.52 -18.96 1.61
C GLY A 145 7.10 -18.78 2.08
N VAL A 146 6.93 -18.62 3.39
CA VAL A 146 5.63 -18.34 4.01
C VAL A 146 5.48 -16.85 4.25
N LEU A 147 4.37 -16.27 3.80
CA LEU A 147 4.03 -14.89 4.05
C LEU A 147 3.62 -14.69 5.51
N ILE A 148 4.39 -13.88 6.23
CA ILE A 148 4.12 -13.49 7.60
C ILE A 148 3.42 -12.11 7.59
N PRO A 149 2.19 -11.99 8.11
CA PRO A 149 1.56 -10.69 8.29
C PRO A 149 2.40 -9.79 9.20
N ASN A 150 2.48 -8.48 8.94
CA ASN A 150 3.28 -7.55 9.76
C ASN A 150 2.92 -7.61 11.26
N ALA A 151 1.65 -7.88 11.59
CA ALA A 151 1.19 -8.02 12.97
C ALA A 151 1.67 -9.32 13.68
N ALA A 152 2.19 -10.28 12.92
CA ALA A 152 2.67 -11.56 13.41
C ALA A 152 4.20 -11.69 13.40
N VAL A 153 4.93 -10.71 12.87
CA VAL A 153 6.40 -10.78 12.73
C VAL A 153 7.05 -10.98 14.10
N GLU A 154 6.66 -10.18 15.09
CA GLU A 154 7.21 -10.27 16.44
C GLU A 154 6.91 -11.63 17.10
N ASP A 155 5.66 -12.11 17.00
CA ASP A 155 5.26 -13.42 17.54
C ASP A 155 6.07 -14.57 16.90
N VAL A 156 6.33 -14.49 15.60
CA VAL A 156 7.11 -15.50 14.87
C VAL A 156 8.58 -15.43 15.26
N LEU A 157 9.18 -14.24 15.33
CA LEU A 157 10.58 -14.08 15.74
C LEU A 157 10.80 -14.60 17.16
N GLN A 158 9.89 -14.26 18.08
CA GLN A 158 9.95 -14.77 19.45
C GLN A 158 9.83 -16.29 19.46
N ASP A 159 8.77 -16.87 18.88
CA ASP A 159 8.56 -18.33 18.96
C ASP A 159 9.69 -19.13 18.27
N LEU A 160 10.35 -18.59 17.25
CA LEU A 160 11.48 -19.25 16.58
C LEU A 160 12.82 -19.09 17.31
N SER A 161 13.05 -18.01 18.05
CA SER A 161 14.29 -17.85 18.83
C SER A 161 14.40 -18.91 19.93
N TRP A 162 13.27 -19.30 20.53
CA TRP A 162 13.22 -20.37 21.53
C TRP A 162 13.55 -21.75 20.96
N VAL A 163 13.32 -21.99 19.66
CA VAL A 163 13.64 -23.28 19.04
C VAL A 163 15.15 -23.46 18.90
N GLN A 164 15.88 -22.38 18.57
CA GLN A 164 17.34 -22.44 18.46
C GLN A 164 18.01 -22.74 19.80
N GLU A 165 17.49 -22.23 20.92
CA GLU A 165 18.05 -22.49 22.26
C GLU A 165 17.76 -23.89 22.82
N LEU A 166 16.82 -24.65 22.22
CA LEU A 166 16.50 -26.02 22.66
C LEU A 166 17.27 -27.09 21.89
N ASP A 167 17.82 -26.75 20.73
CA ASP A 167 18.60 -27.64 19.86
C ASP A 167 20.13 -27.50 20.06
N ASP A 168 20.58 -26.56 20.91
CA ASP A 168 21.96 -26.40 21.41
C ASP A 168 22.13 -27.04 22.82
#